data_AF-A0A0C3C4G1-F1
#
_entry.id   AF-A0A0C3C4G1-F1
#
_cell.length_a   1.000
_cell.length_b   1.000
_cell.length_c   1.000
_cell.angle_alpha   90.00
_cell.angle_beta   90.00
_cell.angle_gamma   90.00
#
_symmetry.space_group_name_H-M   'P 1'
#
loop_
_entity.id
_entity.type
_entity.pdbx_description
1 polymer ?
#
loop_
_entity_poly.entity_id
_entity_poly.type
_entity_poly.pdbx_seq_one_letter_code
_entity_poly.pdbx_strand_id
1 'polypeptide(L)'
;MASAPPPKRNPQRVPTKSYKNTCGAPAPKTSLKQYSRRPTRKAANSNRSMDICEGGTLAYTVSGPKLTSGAWCSGCRNGGTVVLCTVCDIISMCTSCIDFKGEENVKALDFECPPCFVKRDPNGVYPHTLCAVSSSREIWPKILVTPLVIISIHLEGMTDTPSHLAYYHLYDWFRGNLVHIDMDFNLDDVPRNDFGARLIEMLDRLETGDLKSSSQFMVFITSHSDPTSGYLHIGPNNVGSVPVEEVFSAIFTPQFRAILRRGNNNILSLLSCGALSSYMESRDQIKAFAKETLFEKILSFSQANFQPSATHKFVMDWALNHFVFERQGLNTFIRDHQALGAHTDIIQFQPDKTTTFKWTHPGARPFGFDINKQCPYCQRLKTRVPRIEADGSVCLRCSKCMKEVTYNLPHGWTWLHSAPFKGDQGQGAWLVHTE
;
A
#
# COMPACT_ATOMS: atom_id res chain seq x y z
N MET A 1 -27.65 43.73 -53.44
CA MET A 1 -28.33 43.28 -52.21
C MET A 1 -27.29 42.65 -51.30
N ALA A 2 -26.78 43.41 -50.32
CA ALA A 2 -25.78 42.96 -49.36
C ALA A 2 -26.47 42.69 -48.02
N SER A 3 -26.34 41.46 -47.52
CA SER A 3 -26.93 41.01 -46.26
C SER A 3 -26.12 41.53 -45.06
N ALA A 4 -26.82 42.14 -44.11
CA ALA A 4 -26.24 42.65 -42.87
C ALA A 4 -25.75 41.50 -41.96
N PRO A 5 -24.65 41.68 -41.21
CA PRO A 5 -24.15 40.68 -40.28
C PRO A 5 -25.02 40.58 -39.02
N PRO A 6 -25.11 39.41 -38.37
CA PRO A 6 -25.95 39.20 -37.21
C PRO A 6 -25.37 39.88 -35.95
N PRO A 7 -26.22 40.26 -34.98
CA PRO A 7 -25.79 40.97 -33.78
C PRO A 7 -24.98 40.06 -32.85
N LYS A 8 -23.87 40.59 -32.33
CA LYS A 8 -23.02 39.94 -31.33
C LYS A 8 -23.79 39.81 -30.01
N ARG A 9 -24.09 38.57 -29.58
CA ARG A 9 -24.59 38.28 -28.23
C ARG A 9 -23.46 38.45 -27.21
N ASN A 10 -23.70 39.27 -26.20
CA ASN A 10 -22.83 39.36 -25.02
C ASN A 10 -22.89 38.04 -24.23
N PRO A 11 -21.75 37.44 -23.87
CA PRO A 11 -21.74 36.23 -23.05
C PRO A 11 -22.22 36.56 -21.64
N GLN A 12 -23.33 35.95 -21.22
CA GLN A 12 -23.76 35.95 -19.82
C GLN A 12 -22.66 35.30 -18.97
N ARG A 13 -22.14 36.05 -17.99
CA ARG A 13 -21.24 35.52 -16.97
C ARG A 13 -22.01 34.51 -16.11
N VAL A 14 -21.76 33.23 -16.37
CA VAL A 14 -22.14 32.15 -15.45
C VAL A 14 -21.31 32.32 -14.17
N PRO A 15 -21.91 32.37 -12.97
CA PRO A 15 -21.15 32.42 -11.73
C PRO A 15 -20.36 31.12 -11.59
N THR A 16 -19.04 31.21 -11.74
CA THR A 16 -18.12 30.12 -11.49
C THR A 16 -18.11 29.83 -9.99
N LYS A 17 -18.84 28.79 -9.56
CA LYS A 17 -18.60 28.17 -8.26
C LYS A 17 -17.16 27.69 -8.25
N SER A 18 -16.34 28.34 -7.43
CA SER A 18 -14.93 27.99 -7.21
C SER A 18 -14.86 26.67 -6.45
N TYR A 19 -14.85 25.56 -7.17
CA TYR A 19 -14.36 24.28 -6.63
C TYR A 19 -12.83 24.42 -6.45
N LYS A 20 -12.39 24.98 -5.32
CA LYS A 20 -10.97 25.14 -4.98
C LYS A 20 -10.64 24.29 -3.76
N ASN A 21 -9.51 23.58 -3.88
CA ASN A 21 -8.71 22.94 -2.83
C ASN A 21 -8.90 21.43 -2.61
N THR A 22 -8.87 20.61 -3.67
CA THR A 22 -8.68 19.15 -3.56
C THR A 22 -7.25 18.69 -3.88
N CYS A 23 -6.28 19.61 -3.92
CA CYS A 23 -4.89 19.30 -4.22
C CYS A 23 -4.00 19.96 -3.14
N GLY A 24 -2.95 19.25 -2.71
CA GLY A 24 -2.03 19.67 -1.64
C GLY A 24 -1.54 21.09 -1.84
N ALA A 25 -2.26 22.03 -1.23
CA ALA A 25 -1.92 23.43 -1.30
C ALA A 25 -0.79 23.69 -0.31
N PRO A 26 0.07 24.70 -0.57
CA PRO A 26 1.07 25.08 0.40
C PRO A 26 0.44 25.33 1.78
N ALA A 27 1.04 24.77 2.83
CA ALA A 27 0.64 24.99 4.21
C ALA A 27 1.74 25.76 4.93
N PRO A 28 1.42 26.69 5.85
CA PRO A 28 2.43 27.42 6.58
C PRO A 28 3.31 26.45 7.37
N LYS A 29 4.63 26.70 7.37
CA LYS A 29 5.57 25.91 8.17
C LYS A 29 5.35 26.25 9.64
N THR A 30 5.08 25.23 10.44
CA THR A 30 4.95 25.33 11.90
C THR A 30 5.97 24.40 12.56
N SER A 31 6.09 24.45 13.88
CA SER A 31 6.78 23.41 14.66
C SER A 31 5.75 22.78 15.58
N LEU A 32 5.79 21.46 15.73
CA LEU A 32 4.99 20.80 16.75
C LEU A 32 5.50 21.25 18.12
N LYS A 33 4.71 22.05 18.84
CA LYS A 33 4.97 22.30 20.26
C LYS A 33 5.10 20.93 20.93
N GLN A 34 6.21 20.67 21.62
CA GLN A 34 6.40 19.41 22.34
C GLN A 34 5.19 19.14 23.23
N TYR A 35 4.36 18.17 22.84
CA TYR A 35 3.22 17.68 23.62
C TYR A 35 3.76 16.91 24.84
N SER A 36 4.36 17.63 25.80
CA SER A 36 4.91 17.06 27.04
C SER A 36 3.86 17.04 28.18
N ARG A 37 2.65 17.57 27.96
CA ARG A 37 1.61 17.58 28.99
C ARG A 37 0.81 16.29 28.99
N ARG A 38 1.11 15.40 29.93
CA ARG A 38 0.20 14.32 30.35
C ARG A 38 -1.19 14.91 30.59
N PRO A 39 -2.25 14.46 29.89
CA PRO A 39 -3.59 14.92 30.18
C PRO A 39 -3.98 14.50 31.60
N THR A 40 -4.30 15.48 32.45
CA THR A 40 -4.84 15.22 33.79
C THR A 40 -6.24 14.61 33.63
N ARG A 41 -6.35 13.28 33.77
CA ARG A 41 -7.62 12.55 33.79
C ARG A 41 -8.49 13.06 34.94
N LYS A 42 -9.56 13.82 34.64
CA LYS A 42 -10.73 13.92 35.52
C LYS A 42 -11.70 12.82 35.12
N ALA A 43 -11.82 11.79 35.97
CA ALA A 43 -12.76 10.71 35.77
C ALA A 43 -14.19 11.21 36.04
N ALA A 44 -15.03 11.24 35.02
CA ALA A 44 -16.47 11.41 35.14
C ALA A 44 -17.16 10.15 34.62
N ASN A 45 -17.79 9.40 35.52
CA ASN A 45 -18.65 8.27 35.21
C ASN A 45 -19.98 8.81 34.68
N SER A 46 -20.31 8.53 33.42
CA SER A 46 -21.68 8.72 32.91
C SER A 46 -22.07 7.58 31.98
N ASN A 47 -23.30 7.12 32.14
CA ASN A 47 -23.91 6.00 31.44
C ASN A 47 -24.08 6.30 29.94
N ARG A 48 -23.74 5.32 29.10
CA ARG A 48 -23.82 5.36 27.64
C ARG A 48 -25.28 5.32 27.14
N SER A 49 -25.74 6.42 26.54
CA SER A 49 -26.61 6.37 25.35
C SER A 49 -25.78 6.72 24.12
N MET A 50 -25.95 5.98 23.03
CA MET A 50 -25.23 6.20 21.76
C MET A 50 -25.80 7.43 21.04
N ASP A 51 -25.23 8.60 21.33
CA ASP A 51 -25.20 9.70 20.36
C ASP A 51 -23.91 9.59 19.54
N ILE A 52 -24.04 9.67 18.22
CA ILE A 52 -22.90 9.72 17.28
C ILE A 52 -22.24 11.09 17.46
N CYS A 53 -21.27 11.17 18.36
CA CYS A 53 -20.40 12.34 18.46
C CYS A 53 -19.62 12.50 17.15
N GLU A 54 -19.64 13.70 16.56
CA GLU A 54 -18.83 14.13 15.41
C GLU A 54 -17.31 14.25 15.76
N GLY A 55 -16.80 13.41 16.66
CA GLY A 55 -15.39 13.36 17.06
C GLY A 55 -14.82 11.97 16.83
N GLY A 56 -13.63 11.91 16.23
CA GLY A 56 -12.95 10.70 15.77
C GLY A 56 -12.95 9.57 16.79
N THR A 57 -13.87 8.62 16.64
CA THR A 57 -13.93 7.47 17.54
C THR A 57 -12.87 6.47 17.12
N LEU A 58 -12.05 6.00 18.08
CA LEU A 58 -11.13 4.90 17.86
C LEU A 58 -11.93 3.63 17.52
N ALA A 59 -11.89 3.21 16.25
CA ALA A 59 -12.63 2.06 15.77
C ALA A 59 -11.77 0.80 15.84
N TYR A 60 -12.30 -0.25 16.45
CA TYR A 60 -11.70 -1.58 16.45
C TYR A 60 -12.64 -2.57 15.78
N THR A 61 -12.13 -3.29 14.79
CA THR A 61 -12.89 -4.39 14.19
C THR A 61 -12.11 -5.69 14.35
N VAL A 62 -12.71 -6.62 15.11
CA VAL A 62 -12.24 -8.00 15.29
C VAL A 62 -13.44 -8.91 15.09
N SER A 63 -13.30 -10.01 14.36
CA SER A 63 -14.40 -10.96 14.24
C SER A 63 -13.94 -12.40 14.06
N GLY A 64 -14.70 -13.30 14.69
CA GLY A 64 -14.50 -14.74 14.64
C GLY A 64 -13.46 -15.28 15.63
N PRO A 65 -13.39 -16.62 15.75
CA PRO A 65 -12.37 -17.28 16.55
C PRO A 65 -10.98 -17.11 15.91
N LYS A 66 -9.94 -17.11 16.75
CA LYS A 66 -8.54 -17.13 16.30
C LYS A 66 -8.27 -18.42 15.52
N LEU A 67 -7.57 -18.28 14.39
CA LEU A 67 -7.12 -19.41 13.59
C LEU A 67 -5.77 -19.94 14.11
N THR A 68 -5.56 -21.25 14.02
CA THR A 68 -4.26 -21.88 14.25
C THR A 68 -3.53 -22.08 12.94
N SER A 69 -2.22 -22.27 12.99
CA SER A 69 -1.45 -22.74 11.84
C SER A 69 -2.10 -23.99 11.24
N GLY A 70 -2.05 -24.09 9.92
CA GLY A 70 -2.66 -25.20 9.20
C GLY A 70 -4.17 -25.10 8.98
N ALA A 71 -4.81 -23.96 9.25
CA ALA A 71 -6.25 -23.79 9.06
C ALA A 71 -6.72 -23.84 7.59
N TRP A 72 -5.79 -23.72 6.62
CA TRP A 72 -6.08 -23.62 5.19
C TRP A 72 -5.40 -24.71 4.39
N CYS A 73 -6.09 -25.30 3.42
CA CYS A 73 -5.44 -26.15 2.45
C CYS A 73 -4.59 -25.32 1.48
N SER A 74 -3.29 -25.58 1.41
CA SER A 74 -2.37 -24.97 0.44
C SER A 74 -2.71 -25.35 -1.01
N GLY A 75 -3.48 -26.42 -1.25
CA GLY A 75 -3.92 -26.81 -2.59
C GLY A 75 -5.09 -25.97 -3.09
N CYS A 76 -6.25 -26.07 -2.44
CA CYS A 76 -7.48 -25.43 -2.88
C CYS A 76 -7.75 -24.07 -2.24
N ARG A 77 -6.89 -23.61 -1.30
CA ARG A 77 -7.06 -22.36 -0.54
C ARG A 77 -8.38 -22.30 0.23
N ASN A 78 -8.92 -23.47 0.56
CA ASN A 78 -10.14 -23.63 1.33
C ASN A 78 -9.89 -24.54 2.54
N GLY A 79 -10.83 -24.56 3.47
CA GLY A 79 -10.81 -25.44 4.63
C GLY A 79 -11.41 -26.82 4.37
N GLY A 80 -11.59 -27.55 5.47
CA GLY A 80 -12.04 -28.94 5.53
C GLY A 80 -11.27 -29.66 6.63
N THR A 81 -11.24 -30.99 6.59
CA THR A 81 -10.26 -31.74 7.38
C THR A 81 -8.91 -31.60 6.68
N VAL A 82 -8.05 -30.79 7.26
CA VAL A 82 -6.69 -30.50 6.79
C VAL A 82 -5.68 -31.22 7.67
N VAL A 83 -4.60 -31.70 7.05
CA VAL A 83 -3.45 -32.31 7.73
C VAL A 83 -2.27 -31.37 7.59
N LEU A 84 -1.68 -30.99 8.71
CA LEU A 84 -0.52 -30.11 8.77
C LEU A 84 0.76 -30.92 8.58
N CYS A 85 1.68 -30.40 7.77
CA CYS A 85 2.98 -31.02 7.55
C CYS A 85 3.80 -31.03 8.85
N THR A 86 4.20 -32.20 9.31
CA THR A 86 4.97 -32.40 10.55
C THR A 86 6.42 -31.92 10.46
N VAL A 87 6.92 -31.68 9.24
CA VAL A 87 8.29 -31.23 9.01
C VAL A 87 8.41 -29.70 9.05
N CYS A 88 7.41 -28.97 8.56
CA CYS A 88 7.48 -27.50 8.46
C CYS A 88 6.43 -26.74 9.26
N ASP A 89 5.40 -27.41 9.80
CA ASP A 89 4.30 -26.82 10.58
C ASP A 89 3.56 -25.65 9.90
N ILE A 90 3.68 -25.54 8.57
CA ILE A 90 3.12 -24.43 7.79
C ILE A 90 2.18 -24.92 6.69
N ILE A 91 2.63 -25.86 5.86
CA ILE A 91 1.85 -26.34 4.72
C ILE A 91 0.86 -27.39 5.20
N SER A 92 -0.41 -27.20 4.89
CA SER A 92 -1.48 -28.15 5.18
C SER A 92 -2.26 -28.51 3.94
N MET A 93 -2.75 -29.75 3.86
CA MET A 93 -3.54 -30.24 2.73
C MET A 93 -4.85 -30.83 3.22
N CYS A 94 -5.95 -30.57 2.51
CA CYS A 94 -7.21 -31.25 2.78
C CYS A 94 -7.29 -32.58 2.02
N THR A 95 -8.12 -33.50 2.53
CA THR A 95 -8.38 -34.82 1.93
C THR A 95 -8.97 -34.77 0.53
N SER A 96 -9.48 -33.62 0.07
CA SER A 96 -9.93 -33.44 -1.31
C SER A 96 -8.78 -33.14 -2.27
N CYS A 97 -7.65 -32.61 -1.77
CA CYS A 97 -6.49 -32.27 -2.60
C CYS A 97 -5.44 -33.37 -2.61
N ILE A 98 -5.42 -34.24 -1.61
CA ILE A 98 -4.47 -35.33 -1.48
C ILE A 98 -5.18 -36.56 -0.92
N ASP A 99 -4.94 -37.71 -1.55
CA ASP A 99 -5.37 -39.01 -1.06
C ASP A 99 -4.25 -39.63 -0.21
N PHE A 100 -4.59 -39.85 1.07
CA PHE A 100 -3.70 -40.39 2.08
C PHE A 100 -3.66 -41.93 2.12
N LYS A 101 -4.07 -42.63 1.04
CA LYS A 101 -3.98 -44.10 0.88
C LYS A 101 -4.58 -44.91 2.05
N GLY A 102 -5.88 -44.74 2.28
CA GLY A 102 -6.67 -45.66 3.11
C GLY A 102 -6.44 -45.55 4.62
N GLU A 103 -5.77 -44.50 5.10
CA GLU A 103 -5.66 -44.25 6.54
C GLU A 103 -6.97 -43.72 7.13
N GLU A 104 -7.55 -44.48 8.07
CA GLU A 104 -8.79 -44.10 8.75
C GLU A 104 -8.60 -42.90 9.70
N ASN A 105 -7.40 -42.70 10.25
CA ASN A 105 -7.11 -41.62 11.19
C ASN A 105 -6.14 -40.57 10.64
N VAL A 106 -6.65 -39.79 9.70
CA VAL A 106 -5.95 -38.73 8.96
C VAL A 106 -5.29 -37.67 9.86
N LYS A 107 -5.72 -37.50 11.12
CA LYS A 107 -5.11 -36.54 12.06
C LYS A 107 -3.86 -37.06 12.78
N ALA A 108 -3.67 -38.38 12.82
CA ALA A 108 -2.50 -39.02 13.43
C ALA A 108 -1.36 -39.25 12.42
N LEU A 109 -1.57 -38.87 11.16
CA LEU A 109 -0.63 -39.01 10.07
C LEU A 109 0.64 -38.20 10.30
N ASP A 110 1.79 -38.84 10.10
CA ASP A 110 3.08 -38.16 9.96
C ASP A 110 3.22 -37.61 8.53
N PHE A 111 2.36 -36.63 8.21
CA PHE A 111 2.28 -36.07 6.86
C PHE A 111 3.49 -35.18 6.56
N GLU A 112 4.20 -35.50 5.49
CA GLU A 112 5.24 -34.65 4.90
C GLU A 112 4.72 -34.00 3.61
N CYS A 113 4.72 -32.68 3.53
CA CYS A 113 4.25 -31.97 2.33
C CYS A 113 5.21 -32.19 1.13
N PRO A 114 4.73 -32.03 -0.12
CA PRO A 114 5.57 -32.27 -1.30
C PRO A 114 6.88 -31.46 -1.32
N PRO A 115 6.90 -30.15 -0.96
CA PRO A 115 8.16 -29.41 -0.88
C PRO A 115 9.17 -29.96 0.13
N CYS A 116 8.72 -30.41 1.31
CA CYS A 116 9.59 -31.01 2.32
C CYS A 116 10.12 -32.37 1.85
N PHE A 117 9.24 -33.20 1.30
CA PHE A 117 9.60 -34.50 0.75
C PHE A 117 10.66 -34.37 -0.36
N VAL A 118 10.44 -33.50 -1.36
CA VAL A 118 11.40 -33.30 -2.46
C VAL A 118 12.74 -32.77 -1.95
N LYS A 119 12.74 -31.96 -0.88
CA LYS A 119 13.99 -31.48 -0.27
C LYS A 119 14.75 -32.63 0.43
N ARG A 120 14.03 -33.55 1.07
CA ARG A 120 14.60 -34.71 1.77
C ARG A 120 15.04 -35.81 0.81
N ASP A 121 14.21 -36.12 -0.18
CA ASP A 121 14.40 -37.18 -1.17
C ASP A 121 13.97 -36.70 -2.57
N PRO A 122 14.84 -35.99 -3.30
CA PRO A 122 14.52 -35.43 -4.62
C PRO A 122 14.15 -36.46 -5.69
N ASN A 123 14.61 -37.70 -5.54
CA ASN A 123 14.38 -38.79 -6.50
C ASN A 123 13.38 -39.83 -5.98
N GLY A 124 12.87 -39.63 -4.77
CA GLY A 124 11.92 -40.54 -4.13
C GLY A 124 10.54 -40.51 -4.78
N VAL A 125 9.78 -41.58 -4.54
CA VAL A 125 8.36 -41.64 -4.91
C VAL A 125 7.55 -41.06 -3.76
N TYR A 126 6.85 -39.96 -4.01
CA TYR A 126 5.98 -39.33 -3.01
C TYR A 126 4.91 -40.33 -2.53
N PRO A 127 4.74 -40.56 -1.22
CA PRO A 127 3.90 -41.65 -0.72
C PRO A 127 2.39 -41.45 -0.96
N HIS A 128 1.94 -40.21 -1.15
CA HIS A 128 0.54 -39.84 -1.31
C HIS A 128 0.18 -39.45 -2.76
N THR A 129 -1.09 -39.56 -3.12
CA THR A 129 -1.57 -39.21 -4.47
C THR A 129 -2.18 -37.81 -4.45
N LEU A 130 -1.74 -36.94 -5.37
CA LEU A 130 -2.30 -35.60 -5.51
C LEU A 130 -3.58 -35.65 -6.36
N CYS A 131 -4.69 -35.22 -5.79
CA CYS A 131 -6.00 -35.25 -6.44
C CYS A 131 -6.39 -33.91 -7.07
N ALA A 132 -5.85 -32.81 -6.54
CA ALA A 132 -6.17 -31.48 -7.05
C ALA A 132 -5.36 -31.14 -8.31
N VAL A 133 -6.07 -30.79 -9.38
CA VAL A 133 -5.51 -30.05 -10.51
C VAL A 133 -5.48 -28.58 -10.12
N SER A 134 -4.30 -28.05 -9.77
CA SER A 134 -4.16 -26.61 -9.54
C SER A 134 -4.29 -25.88 -10.88
N SER A 135 -5.27 -24.99 -11.00
CA SER A 135 -5.34 -24.01 -12.11
C SER A 135 -4.36 -22.85 -11.93
N SER A 136 -3.75 -22.73 -10.75
CA SER A 136 -2.74 -21.74 -10.46
C SER A 136 -1.35 -22.28 -10.75
N ARG A 137 -0.45 -21.41 -11.24
CA ARG A 137 0.98 -21.71 -11.37
C ARG A 137 1.67 -21.94 -10.00
N GLU A 138 0.95 -21.66 -8.92
CA GLU A 138 1.46 -21.69 -7.56
C GLU A 138 1.09 -23.02 -6.93
N ILE A 139 2.09 -23.89 -6.84
CA ILE A 139 1.90 -25.21 -6.27
C ILE A 139 2.25 -25.11 -4.78
N TRP A 140 1.25 -25.27 -3.92
CA TRP A 140 1.39 -25.34 -2.45
C TRP A 140 1.92 -24.07 -1.76
N PRO A 141 1.29 -22.89 -1.93
CA PRO A 141 1.64 -21.71 -1.16
C PRO A 141 1.61 -21.98 0.35
N LYS A 142 2.58 -21.42 1.07
CA LYS A 142 2.47 -21.22 2.52
C LYS A 142 1.32 -20.26 2.78
N ILE A 143 0.50 -20.56 3.78
CA ILE A 143 -0.60 -19.70 4.20
C ILE A 143 -0.38 -19.36 5.67
N LEU A 144 0.05 -18.13 5.91
CA LEU A 144 0.27 -17.62 7.25
C LEU A 144 -1.03 -17.05 7.81
N VAL A 145 -1.26 -17.30 9.11
CA VAL A 145 -2.41 -16.76 9.86
C VAL A 145 -1.95 -16.08 11.16
N THR A 146 -0.68 -15.68 11.22
CA THR A 146 -0.09 -14.98 12.38
C THR A 146 -0.89 -13.72 12.71
N PRO A 147 -1.21 -13.42 13.97
CA PRO A 147 -2.02 -12.25 14.30
C PRO A 147 -1.47 -10.94 13.73
N LEU A 148 -2.31 -10.27 12.94
CA LEU A 148 -2.01 -9.05 12.19
C LEU A 148 -2.88 -7.90 12.68
N VAL A 149 -2.25 -6.75 12.93
CA VAL A 149 -2.94 -5.49 13.21
C VAL A 149 -2.71 -4.51 12.06
N ILE A 150 -3.80 -4.11 11.42
CA ILE A 150 -3.80 -3.03 10.44
C ILE A 150 -4.11 -1.73 11.19
N ILE A 151 -3.19 -0.77 11.17
CA ILE A 151 -3.30 0.52 11.84
C ILE A 151 -3.39 1.60 10.78
N SER A 152 -4.48 2.34 10.75
CA SER A 152 -4.70 3.47 9.86
C SER A 152 -4.68 4.76 10.67
N ILE A 153 -3.73 5.63 10.37
CA ILE A 153 -3.57 6.95 10.98
C ILE A 153 -3.70 7.98 9.87
N HIS A 154 -4.81 8.71 9.82
CA HIS A 154 -5.09 9.62 8.72
C HIS A 154 -5.37 11.03 9.20
N LEU A 155 -5.06 12.03 8.38
CA LEU A 155 -5.37 13.41 8.69
C LEU A 155 -6.89 13.58 8.81
N GLU A 156 -7.34 14.35 9.81
CA GLU A 156 -8.76 14.69 9.99
C GLU A 156 -9.37 15.19 8.67
N GLY A 157 -10.54 14.66 8.30
CA GLY A 157 -11.24 14.97 7.06
C GLY A 157 -10.82 14.14 5.84
N MET A 158 -9.77 13.32 5.93
CA MET A 158 -9.46 12.33 4.89
C MET A 158 -10.28 11.06 5.10
N THR A 159 -11.21 10.77 4.18
CA THR A 159 -12.12 9.61 4.27
C THR A 159 -11.70 8.42 3.41
N ASP A 160 -10.78 8.62 2.47
CA ASP A 160 -10.30 7.57 1.57
C ASP A 160 -9.15 6.81 2.23
N THR A 161 -9.48 5.69 2.89
CA THR A 161 -8.54 4.88 3.68
C THR A 161 -8.39 3.47 3.07
N PRO A 162 -7.36 3.23 2.23
CA PRO A 162 -7.09 1.92 1.63
C PRO A 162 -6.94 0.76 2.64
N SER A 163 -6.67 1.08 3.90
CA SER A 163 -6.60 0.14 5.03
C SER A 163 -7.89 -0.66 5.24
N HIS A 164 -9.07 -0.05 5.07
CA HIS A 164 -10.34 -0.76 5.20
C HIS A 164 -10.48 -1.85 4.14
N LEU A 165 -10.07 -1.56 2.91
CA LEU A 165 -10.11 -2.53 1.83
C LEU A 165 -9.12 -3.66 2.05
N ALA A 166 -7.90 -3.36 2.54
CA ALA A 166 -6.97 -4.41 2.98
C ALA A 166 -7.58 -5.28 4.07
N TYR A 167 -8.22 -4.69 5.08
CA TYR A 167 -8.88 -5.43 6.16
C TYR A 167 -9.93 -6.40 5.62
N TYR A 168 -10.90 -5.92 4.83
CA TYR A 168 -11.94 -6.78 4.28
C TYR A 168 -11.40 -7.83 3.30
N HIS A 169 -10.34 -7.51 2.56
CA HIS A 169 -9.70 -8.46 1.66
C HIS A 169 -8.97 -9.59 2.41
N LEU A 170 -8.42 -9.30 3.59
CA LEU A 170 -7.74 -10.26 4.45
C LEU A 170 -8.67 -10.96 5.45
N TYR A 171 -9.89 -10.46 5.62
CA TYR A 171 -10.82 -10.88 6.65
C TYR A 171 -11.02 -12.40 6.69
N ASP A 172 -11.33 -13.00 5.54
CA ASP A 172 -11.60 -14.44 5.48
C ASP A 172 -10.37 -15.26 5.84
N TRP A 173 -9.17 -14.82 5.46
CA TRP A 173 -7.90 -15.51 5.67
C TRP A 173 -7.49 -15.60 7.15
N PHE A 174 -7.74 -14.53 7.91
CA PHE A 174 -7.27 -14.40 9.30
C PHE A 174 -8.36 -14.62 10.35
N ARG A 175 -9.63 -14.27 10.04
CA ARG A 175 -10.74 -14.26 11.00
C ARG A 175 -10.34 -13.55 12.31
N GLY A 176 -10.40 -14.22 13.45
CA GLY A 176 -10.08 -13.64 14.77
C GLY A 176 -8.62 -13.23 14.96
N ASN A 177 -7.74 -13.52 14.00
CA ASN A 177 -6.34 -13.10 14.00
C ASN A 177 -6.12 -11.74 13.31
N LEU A 178 -7.16 -11.08 12.81
CA LEU A 178 -7.05 -9.77 12.18
C LEU A 178 -7.76 -8.68 12.99
N VAL A 179 -7.03 -7.61 13.25
CA VAL A 179 -7.57 -6.41 13.88
C VAL A 179 -7.34 -5.22 12.97
N HIS A 180 -8.36 -4.41 12.76
CA HIS A 180 -8.22 -3.09 12.14
C HIS A 180 -8.48 -2.00 13.17
N ILE A 181 -7.57 -1.02 13.19
CA ILE A 181 -7.59 0.15 14.05
C ILE A 181 -7.56 1.37 13.14
N ASP A 182 -8.57 2.22 13.26
CA ASP A 182 -8.67 3.47 12.49
C ASP A 182 -8.67 4.67 13.43
N MET A 183 -7.80 5.64 13.13
CA MET A 183 -7.65 6.87 13.90
C MET A 183 -7.38 8.03 12.94
N ASP A 184 -8.14 9.11 13.10
CA ASP A 184 -7.75 10.39 12.56
C ASP A 184 -6.76 11.11 13.50
N PHE A 185 -6.00 12.07 12.96
CA PHE A 185 -5.18 12.98 13.73
C PHE A 185 -5.37 14.42 13.29
N ASN A 186 -5.22 15.32 14.25
CA ASN A 186 -5.03 16.74 14.04
C ASN A 186 -4.03 17.21 15.09
N LEU A 187 -2.77 17.35 14.72
CA LEU A 187 -1.68 17.74 15.63
C LEU A 187 -1.58 19.26 15.84
N ASP A 188 -2.50 20.03 15.26
CA ASP A 188 -2.62 21.46 15.57
C ASP A 188 -3.17 21.68 16.99
N ASP A 189 -3.04 22.90 17.50
CA ASP A 189 -3.47 23.31 18.84
C ASP A 189 -4.99 23.59 18.85
N VAL A 190 -5.79 22.56 18.56
CA VAL A 190 -7.26 22.65 18.53
C VAL A 190 -7.90 22.17 19.85
N PRO A 191 -8.98 22.81 20.34
CA PRO A 191 -9.62 22.50 21.64
C PRO A 191 -10.16 21.07 21.82
N ARG A 192 -10.05 20.19 20.81
CA ARG A 192 -10.58 18.82 20.79
C ARG A 192 -9.60 17.78 20.25
N ASN A 193 -8.30 18.07 20.27
CA ASN A 193 -7.31 17.07 19.87
C ASN A 193 -7.18 15.96 20.93
N ASP A 194 -7.86 14.84 20.73
CA ASP A 194 -7.78 13.65 21.58
C ASP A 194 -6.88 12.55 21.01
N PHE A 195 -6.18 12.80 19.88
CA PHE A 195 -5.35 11.83 19.18
C PHE A 195 -4.33 11.18 20.12
N GLY A 196 -3.65 11.97 20.95
CA GLY A 196 -2.66 11.46 21.91
C GLY A 196 -3.26 10.49 22.94
N ALA A 197 -4.49 10.73 23.40
CA ALA A 197 -5.18 9.84 24.33
C ALA A 197 -5.60 8.52 23.65
N ARG A 198 -6.15 8.60 22.43
CA ARG A 198 -6.52 7.43 21.61
C ARG A 198 -5.31 6.59 21.24
N LEU A 199 -4.20 7.24 20.89
CA LEU A 199 -2.93 6.57 20.61
C LEU A 199 -2.44 5.81 21.85
N ILE A 200 -2.43 6.43 23.04
CA ILE A 200 -2.04 5.75 24.29
C ILE A 200 -2.94 4.55 24.57
N GLU A 201 -4.26 4.69 24.43
CA GLU A 201 -5.21 3.58 24.62
C GLU A 201 -4.91 2.41 23.67
N MET A 202 -4.65 2.70 22.39
CA MET A 202 -4.23 1.71 21.42
C MET A 202 -2.94 1.00 21.84
N LEU A 203 -1.92 1.76 22.25
CA LEU A 203 -0.63 1.22 22.66
C LEU A 203 -0.74 0.36 23.92
N ASP A 204 -1.56 0.74 24.89
CA ASP A 204 -1.79 -0.04 26.11
C ASP A 204 -2.42 -1.41 25.79
N ARG A 205 -3.36 -1.48 24.84
CA ARG A 205 -3.96 -2.75 24.37
C ARG A 205 -2.96 -3.63 23.64
N LEU A 206 -2.09 -3.03 22.83
CA LEU A 206 -1.00 -3.73 22.14
C LEU A 206 0.09 -4.19 23.11
N GLU A 207 0.37 -3.44 24.17
CA GLU A 207 1.45 -3.75 25.09
C GLU A 207 1.06 -4.77 26.15
N THR A 208 -0.09 -4.53 26.80
CA THR A 208 -0.52 -5.27 27.99
C THR A 208 -1.92 -5.87 27.87
N GLY A 209 -2.72 -5.42 26.91
CA GLY A 209 -4.11 -5.85 26.74
C GLY A 209 -4.31 -7.06 25.82
N ASP A 210 -5.49 -7.11 25.21
CA ASP A 210 -5.99 -8.21 24.39
C ASP A 210 -5.27 -8.38 23.05
N LEU A 211 -4.56 -7.34 22.60
CA LEU A 211 -3.79 -7.34 21.36
C LEU A 211 -2.30 -7.66 21.57
N LYS A 212 -1.89 -8.01 22.79
CA LYS A 212 -0.48 -8.33 23.13
C LYS A 212 0.14 -9.44 22.28
N SER A 213 -0.67 -10.40 21.83
CA SER A 213 -0.21 -11.51 21.00
C SER A 213 0.12 -11.11 19.55
N SER A 214 -0.24 -9.90 19.13
CA SER A 214 0.02 -9.42 17.79
C SER A 214 1.50 -9.09 17.58
N SER A 215 2.06 -9.64 16.52
CA SER A 215 3.48 -9.49 16.17
C SER A 215 3.68 -8.97 14.75
N GLN A 216 2.62 -8.77 13.98
CA GLN A 216 2.68 -8.22 12.63
C GLN A 216 1.84 -6.96 12.53
N PHE A 217 2.40 -5.93 11.89
CA PHE A 217 1.78 -4.63 11.76
C PHE A 217 1.80 -4.14 10.31
N MET A 218 0.63 -3.73 9.83
CA MET A 218 0.49 -2.97 8.58
C MET A 218 0.01 -1.56 8.93
N VAL A 219 0.91 -0.58 8.83
CA VAL A 219 0.62 0.79 9.23
C VAL A 219 0.42 1.66 7.99
N PHE A 220 -0.64 2.45 7.97
CA PHE A 220 -0.91 3.47 6.98
C PHE A 220 -0.86 4.84 7.64
N ILE A 221 -0.09 5.75 7.07
CA ILE A 221 -0.17 7.17 7.38
C ILE A 221 -0.70 7.88 6.14
N THR A 222 -1.88 8.49 6.27
CA THR A 222 -2.52 9.22 5.18
C THR A 222 -2.57 10.70 5.52
N SER A 223 -1.87 11.53 4.74
CA SER A 223 -1.87 12.99 4.91
C SER A 223 -1.55 13.66 3.59
N HIS A 224 -1.72 14.97 3.51
CA HIS A 224 -1.15 15.75 2.43
C HIS A 224 0.34 16.02 2.67
N SER A 225 1.07 16.34 1.61
CA SER A 225 2.39 16.95 1.73
C SER A 225 2.41 18.31 1.08
N ASP A 226 3.17 19.22 1.68
CA ASP A 226 3.40 20.55 1.17
C ASP A 226 4.19 20.45 -0.15
N PRO A 227 3.70 21.00 -1.27
CA PRO A 227 4.31 20.82 -2.58
C PRO A 227 5.66 21.53 -2.74
N THR A 228 6.04 22.40 -1.79
CA THR A 228 7.27 23.22 -1.85
C THR A 228 8.39 22.69 -0.95
N SER A 229 8.06 21.87 0.04
CA SER A 229 9.00 21.36 1.04
C SER A 229 8.97 19.83 1.21
N GLY A 230 7.87 19.19 0.80
CA GLY A 230 7.61 17.77 1.06
C GLY A 230 7.15 17.46 2.49
N TYR A 231 7.03 18.48 3.35
CA TYR A 231 6.59 18.35 4.73
C TYR A 231 5.15 17.83 4.83
N LEU A 232 4.83 17.13 5.92
CA LEU A 232 3.51 16.54 6.11
C LEU A 232 2.56 17.54 6.75
N HIS A 233 1.32 17.56 6.28
CA HIS A 233 0.28 18.38 6.91
C HIS A 233 -0.10 17.80 8.27
N ILE A 234 -0.28 18.70 9.25
CA ILE A 234 -0.55 18.33 10.64
C ILE A 234 -2.01 18.53 11.06
N GLY A 235 -2.78 19.29 10.31
CA GLY A 235 -4.22 19.50 10.53
C GLY A 235 -4.97 19.70 9.21
N PRO A 236 -6.32 19.66 9.25
CA PRO A 236 -7.16 19.84 8.07
C PRO A 236 -7.00 21.24 7.48
N ASN A 237 -7.52 21.47 6.26
CA ASN A 237 -7.58 22.79 5.63
C ASN A 237 -6.21 23.50 5.45
N ASN A 238 -5.11 22.74 5.43
CA ASN A 238 -3.75 23.27 5.27
C ASN A 238 -3.35 24.24 6.39
N VAL A 239 -3.80 24.01 7.63
CA VAL A 239 -3.47 24.86 8.79
C VAL A 239 -1.98 24.89 9.12
N GLY A 240 -1.24 23.83 8.77
CA GLY A 240 0.20 23.77 8.96
C GLY A 240 0.82 22.51 8.37
N SER A 241 2.12 22.59 8.11
CA SER A 241 2.96 21.44 7.78
C SER A 241 4.27 21.46 8.56
N VAL A 242 4.80 20.27 8.84
CA VAL A 242 6.05 20.09 9.61
C VAL A 242 6.92 18.99 8.97
N PRO A 243 8.23 18.97 9.24
CA PRO A 243 9.13 17.90 8.82
C PRO A 243 8.58 16.50 9.13
N VAL A 244 8.94 15.52 8.30
CA VAL A 244 8.49 14.13 8.43
C VAL A 244 8.91 13.54 9.78
N GLU A 245 10.12 13.87 10.24
CA GLU A 245 10.65 13.41 11.53
C GLU A 245 9.82 13.89 12.74
N GLU A 246 9.22 15.08 12.67
CA GLU A 246 8.37 15.61 13.73
C GLU A 246 7.04 14.84 13.80
N VAL A 247 6.41 14.59 12.64
CA VAL A 247 5.19 13.75 12.55
C VAL A 247 5.48 12.33 13.02
N PHE A 248 6.60 11.74 12.58
CA PHE A 248 7.00 10.40 13.00
C PHE A 248 7.31 10.32 14.49
N SER A 249 7.89 11.36 15.09
CA SER A 249 8.13 11.41 16.53
C SER A 249 6.84 11.52 17.33
N ALA A 250 5.84 12.24 16.81
CA ALA A 250 4.51 12.34 17.42
C ALA A 250 3.73 11.03 17.36
N ILE A 251 3.79 10.30 16.23
CA ILE A 251 3.06 9.04 16.02
C ILE A 251 3.81 7.86 16.63
N PHE A 252 5.08 7.66 16.26
CA PHE A 252 5.90 6.52 16.68
C PHE A 252 6.63 6.83 17.98
N THR A 253 5.85 6.95 19.05
CA THR A 253 6.36 7.13 20.42
C THR A 253 7.31 5.98 20.82
N PRO A 254 8.16 6.15 21.84
CA PRO A 254 9.04 5.07 22.31
C PRO A 254 8.30 3.76 22.61
N GLN A 255 7.10 3.85 23.18
CA GLN A 255 6.22 2.70 23.45
C GLN A 255 5.78 2.03 22.14
N PHE A 256 5.36 2.80 21.14
CA PHE A 256 4.98 2.23 19.84
C PHE A 256 6.17 1.58 19.13
N ARG A 257 7.34 2.21 19.15
CA ARG A 257 8.58 1.61 18.60
C ARG A 257 8.92 0.28 19.28
N ALA A 258 8.76 0.19 20.61
CA ALA A 258 8.97 -1.05 21.35
C ALA A 258 7.96 -2.16 20.96
N ILE A 259 6.70 -1.80 20.72
CA ILE A 259 5.68 -2.73 20.20
C ILE A 259 6.04 -3.22 18.80
N LEU A 260 6.40 -2.31 17.89
CA LEU A 260 6.74 -2.66 16.50
C LEU A 260 7.94 -3.62 16.44
N ARG A 261 8.95 -3.45 17.31
CA ARG A 261 10.13 -4.34 17.38
C ARG A 261 9.84 -5.80 17.77
N ARG A 262 8.63 -6.12 18.22
CA ARG A 262 8.21 -7.52 18.44
C ARG A 262 8.06 -8.28 17.13
N GLY A 263 7.81 -7.56 16.04
CA GLY A 263 7.70 -8.08 14.69
C GLY A 263 8.91 -7.73 13.83
N ASN A 264 9.18 -8.57 12.84
CA ASN A 264 10.20 -8.34 11.82
C ASN A 264 9.61 -8.07 10.42
N ASN A 265 8.31 -8.31 10.22
CA ASN A 265 7.65 -8.23 8.91
C ASN A 265 6.64 -7.07 8.84
N ASN A 266 6.87 -6.01 9.62
CA ASN A 266 5.98 -4.85 9.62
C ASN A 266 6.17 -4.03 8.35
N ILE A 267 5.09 -3.43 7.86
CA ILE A 267 5.15 -2.53 6.70
C ILE A 267 4.49 -1.20 7.01
N LEU A 268 5.04 -0.12 6.46
CA LEU A 268 4.50 1.23 6.55
C LEU A 268 4.17 1.75 5.16
N SER A 269 2.97 2.30 4.96
CA SER A 269 2.57 3.02 3.75
C SER A 269 2.31 4.48 4.04
N LEU A 270 3.06 5.36 3.37
CA LEU A 270 2.90 6.80 3.40
C LEU A 270 2.03 7.23 2.21
N LEU A 271 0.74 7.37 2.45
CA LEU A 271 -0.26 7.75 1.47
C LEU A 271 -0.36 9.28 1.42
N SER A 272 0.59 9.90 0.73
CA SER A 272 0.72 11.35 0.62
C SER A 272 1.10 11.79 -0.79
N CYS A 273 0.95 13.09 -1.07
CA CYS A 273 1.37 13.70 -2.33
C CYS A 273 2.87 13.45 -2.59
N GLY A 274 3.26 13.45 -3.86
CA GLY A 274 4.60 13.06 -4.31
C GLY A 274 5.75 13.93 -3.81
N ALA A 275 5.46 15.13 -3.32
CA ALA A 275 6.47 16.00 -2.72
C ALA A 275 7.18 15.33 -1.54
N LEU A 276 6.46 14.52 -0.74
CA LEU A 276 7.04 13.74 0.36
C LEU A 276 8.25 12.90 -0.06
N SER A 277 8.19 12.28 -1.24
CA SER A 277 9.21 11.34 -1.71
C SER A 277 10.20 11.94 -2.73
N SER A 278 9.83 13.09 -3.31
CA SER A 278 10.60 13.80 -4.34
C SER A 278 11.55 14.85 -3.75
N TYR A 279 11.21 15.46 -2.62
CA TYR A 279 12.09 16.41 -1.95
C TYR A 279 13.16 15.68 -1.14
N MET A 280 14.43 16.03 -1.36
CA MET A 280 15.58 15.37 -0.73
C MET A 280 15.48 15.34 0.80
N GLU A 281 15.17 16.47 1.44
CA GLU A 281 15.10 16.55 2.91
C GLU A 281 14.07 15.57 3.50
N SER A 282 12.85 15.56 2.95
CA SER A 282 11.78 14.63 3.37
C SER A 282 12.15 13.17 3.08
N ARG A 283 12.75 12.91 1.91
CA ARG A 283 13.25 11.58 1.53
C ARG A 283 14.33 11.08 2.47
N ASP A 284 15.27 11.94 2.88
CA ASP A 284 16.37 11.59 3.77
C ASP A 284 15.87 11.33 5.20
N GLN A 285 14.86 12.07 5.67
CA GLN A 285 14.20 11.79 6.96
C GLN A 285 13.50 10.42 6.94
N ILE A 286 12.84 10.03 5.83
CA ILE A 286 12.25 8.69 5.71
C ILE A 286 13.34 7.61 5.67
N LYS A 287 14.44 7.83 4.93
CA LYS A 287 15.60 6.92 4.92
C LYS A 287 16.20 6.76 6.33
N ALA A 288 16.32 7.86 7.09
CA ALA A 288 16.81 7.82 8.47
C ALA A 288 15.88 7.00 9.37
N PHE A 289 14.57 7.19 9.24
CA PHE A 289 13.58 6.40 9.98
C PHE A 289 13.58 4.92 9.59
N ALA A 290 13.76 4.59 8.30
CA ALA A 290 13.87 3.21 7.83
C ALA A 290 15.04 2.45 8.49
N LYS A 291 16.14 3.14 8.83
CA LYS A 291 17.29 2.56 9.53
C LYS A 291 17.01 2.12 10.96
N GLU A 292 15.89 2.56 11.55
CA GLU A 292 15.48 2.09 12.87
C GLU A 292 14.92 0.65 12.88
N THR A 293 14.78 0.04 11.69
CA THR A 293 14.36 -1.35 11.47
C THR A 293 13.02 -1.72 12.12
N LEU A 294 12.16 -0.72 12.35
CA LEU A 294 10.79 -0.90 12.85
C LEU A 294 9.87 -1.54 11.79
N PHE A 295 10.20 -1.29 10.53
CA PHE A 295 9.48 -1.76 9.35
C PHE A 295 10.46 -2.42 8.39
N GLU A 296 10.06 -3.56 7.83
CA GLU A 296 10.79 -4.25 6.78
C GLU A 296 10.88 -3.36 5.52
N LYS A 297 9.78 -2.62 5.24
CA LYS A 297 9.61 -1.75 4.08
C LYS A 297 8.72 -0.56 4.43
N ILE A 298 9.10 0.60 3.91
CA ILE A 298 8.25 1.81 3.90
C ILE A 298 7.94 2.15 2.44
N LEU A 299 6.66 2.24 2.09
CA LEU A 299 6.23 2.65 0.75
C LEU A 299 5.81 4.12 0.73
N SER A 300 6.16 4.80 -0.34
CA SER A 300 5.67 6.13 -0.70
C SER A 300 5.46 6.24 -2.21
N PHE A 301 4.87 7.34 -2.65
CA PHE A 301 4.43 7.53 -4.04
C PHE A 301 4.98 8.84 -4.58
N SER A 302 5.23 8.93 -5.89
CA SER A 302 5.86 10.09 -6.54
C SER A 302 4.87 11.10 -7.15
N GLN A 303 3.59 10.75 -7.28
CA GLN A 303 2.62 11.60 -7.98
C GLN A 303 2.27 12.86 -7.19
N ALA A 304 2.48 14.04 -7.78
CA ALA A 304 2.23 15.33 -7.13
C ALA A 304 0.79 15.45 -6.60
N ASN A 305 -0.20 15.08 -7.41
CA ASN A 305 -1.61 15.01 -7.02
C ASN A 305 -2.01 13.55 -6.78
N PHE A 306 -1.36 12.93 -5.81
CA PHE A 306 -1.62 11.56 -5.43
C PHE A 306 -3.09 11.36 -5.04
N GLN A 307 -3.65 10.21 -5.40
CA GLN A 307 -5.03 9.84 -5.13
C GLN A 307 -4.98 8.50 -4.41
N PRO A 308 -5.25 8.46 -3.09
CA PRO A 308 -5.17 7.21 -2.33
C PRO A 308 -6.01 6.08 -2.93
N SER A 309 -7.18 6.39 -3.51
CA SER A 309 -8.02 5.42 -4.23
C SER A 309 -7.34 4.68 -5.38
N ALA A 310 -6.35 5.28 -6.04
CA ALA A 310 -5.58 4.59 -7.07
C ALA A 310 -4.77 3.40 -6.50
N THR A 311 -4.54 3.35 -5.18
CA THR A 311 -3.82 2.27 -4.50
C THR A 311 -4.69 1.13 -4.01
N HIS A 312 -6.03 1.25 -4.03
CA HIS A 312 -6.94 0.28 -3.41
C HIS A 312 -6.63 -1.17 -3.78
N LYS A 313 -6.60 -1.49 -5.07
CA LYS A 313 -6.25 -2.84 -5.55
C LYS A 313 -4.82 -3.24 -5.18
N PHE A 314 -3.87 -2.32 -5.29
CA PHE A 314 -2.46 -2.58 -4.94
C PHE A 314 -2.30 -2.94 -3.47
N VAL A 315 -2.93 -2.19 -2.57
CA VAL A 315 -2.85 -2.40 -1.13
C VAL A 315 -3.48 -3.74 -0.73
N MET A 316 -4.62 -4.11 -1.32
CA MET A 316 -5.23 -5.43 -1.11
C MET A 316 -4.29 -6.57 -1.54
N ASP A 317 -3.80 -6.54 -2.77
CA ASP A 317 -2.93 -7.59 -3.30
C ASP A 317 -1.58 -7.62 -2.56
N TRP A 318 -1.05 -6.46 -2.16
CA TRP A 318 0.17 -6.38 -1.37
C TRP A 318 0.00 -6.99 0.01
N ALA A 319 -1.08 -6.65 0.72
CA ALA A 319 -1.37 -7.20 2.04
C ALA A 319 -1.54 -8.73 1.98
N LEU A 320 -2.26 -9.23 0.96
CA LEU A 320 -2.43 -10.66 0.71
C LEU A 320 -1.09 -11.35 0.43
N ASN A 321 -0.31 -10.84 -0.51
CA ASN A 321 0.98 -11.43 -0.86
C ASN A 321 1.95 -11.39 0.32
N HIS A 322 2.02 -10.29 1.06
CA HIS A 322 2.97 -10.10 2.16
C HIS A 322 2.62 -10.93 3.39
N PHE A 323 1.38 -10.84 3.88
CA PHE A 323 0.99 -11.43 5.18
C PHE A 323 0.38 -12.81 5.08
N VAL A 324 -0.21 -13.20 3.94
CA VAL A 324 -0.80 -14.54 3.78
C VAL A 324 0.18 -15.47 3.06
N PHE A 325 0.74 -15.02 1.93
CA PHE A 325 1.56 -15.88 1.07
C PHE A 325 3.08 -15.77 1.29
N GLU A 326 3.53 -14.95 2.25
CA GLU A 326 4.96 -14.72 2.54
C GLU A 326 5.78 -14.23 1.31
N ARG A 327 5.13 -13.50 0.41
CA ARG A 327 5.72 -12.93 -0.81
C ARG A 327 6.00 -11.46 -0.60
N GLN A 328 7.11 -11.23 0.05
CA GLN A 328 7.49 -9.88 0.50
C GLN A 328 7.90 -8.96 -0.67
N GLY A 329 8.33 -9.51 -1.81
CA GLY A 329 8.81 -8.72 -2.95
C GLY A 329 7.66 -8.17 -3.80
N LEU A 330 7.65 -6.84 -4.04
CA LEU A 330 6.69 -6.19 -4.94
C LEU A 330 6.73 -6.76 -6.36
N ASN A 331 7.91 -7.22 -6.81
CA ASN A 331 8.10 -7.85 -8.11
C ASN A 331 7.22 -9.08 -8.34
N THR A 332 6.69 -9.72 -7.29
CA THR A 332 5.86 -10.91 -7.45
C THR A 332 4.46 -10.60 -7.99
N PHE A 333 3.95 -9.39 -7.79
CA PHE A 333 2.56 -9.03 -8.15
C PHE A 333 2.40 -7.64 -8.80
N ILE A 334 3.39 -6.74 -8.72
CA ILE A 334 3.30 -5.36 -9.24
C ILE A 334 2.96 -5.28 -10.74
N ARG A 335 3.29 -6.31 -11.53
CA ARG A 335 2.92 -6.41 -12.95
C ARG A 335 1.42 -6.25 -13.19
N ASP A 336 0.59 -6.66 -12.24
CA ASP A 336 -0.87 -6.62 -12.39
C ASP A 336 -1.46 -5.24 -11.98
N HIS A 337 -0.62 -4.30 -11.55
CA HIS A 337 -1.01 -2.96 -11.06
C HIS A 337 -0.72 -1.83 -12.05
N GLN A 338 -1.02 -2.08 -13.32
CA GLN A 338 -0.83 -1.14 -14.43
C GLN A 338 -1.51 0.22 -14.20
N ALA A 339 -2.73 0.21 -13.63
CA ALA A 339 -3.48 1.43 -13.34
C ALA A 339 -2.79 2.31 -12.28
N LEU A 340 -2.24 1.70 -11.23
CA LEU A 340 -1.45 2.43 -10.23
C LEU A 340 -0.17 2.98 -10.85
N GLY A 341 0.55 2.15 -11.63
CA GLY A 341 1.78 2.56 -12.30
C GLY A 341 1.59 3.73 -13.28
N ALA A 342 0.46 3.75 -14.00
CA ALA A 342 0.09 4.86 -14.86
C ALA A 342 -0.19 6.15 -14.09
N HIS A 343 -0.51 6.06 -12.79
CA HIS A 343 -0.79 7.20 -11.91
C HIS A 343 0.44 7.69 -11.15
N THR A 344 1.29 6.78 -10.66
CA THR A 344 2.42 7.11 -9.78
C THR A 344 3.56 6.09 -9.89
N ASP A 345 4.77 6.51 -9.53
CA ASP A 345 5.84 5.57 -9.17
C ASP A 345 5.67 5.11 -7.72
N ILE A 346 6.23 3.95 -7.40
CA ILE A 346 6.28 3.41 -6.04
C ILE A 346 7.73 3.48 -5.56
N ILE A 347 7.95 4.10 -4.41
CA ILE A 347 9.27 4.24 -3.80
C ILE A 347 9.26 3.44 -2.51
N GLN A 348 10.11 2.42 -2.46
CA GLN A 348 10.29 1.51 -1.33
C GLN A 348 11.59 1.88 -0.60
N PHE A 349 11.48 2.31 0.64
CA PHE A 349 12.61 2.49 1.54
C PHE A 349 12.82 1.25 2.39
N GLN A 350 14.08 0.85 2.49
CA GLN A 350 14.57 -0.19 3.39
C GLN A 350 15.79 0.38 4.15
N PRO A 351 16.25 -0.27 5.23
CA PRO A 351 17.35 0.25 6.05
C PRO A 351 18.63 0.58 5.25
N ASP A 352 18.91 -0.22 4.22
CA ASP A 352 20.15 -0.22 3.45
C ASP A 352 20.02 0.36 2.04
N LYS A 353 18.80 0.44 1.49
CA LYS A 353 18.59 0.81 0.09
C LYS A 353 17.25 1.48 -0.14
N THR A 354 17.16 2.23 -1.23
CA THR A 354 15.89 2.78 -1.71
C THR A 354 15.62 2.36 -3.13
N THR A 355 14.54 1.59 -3.32
CA THR A 355 14.16 1.07 -4.63
C THR A 355 12.97 1.84 -5.17
N THR A 356 13.09 2.38 -6.39
CA THR A 356 11.99 3.03 -7.11
C THR A 356 11.50 2.11 -8.22
N PHE A 357 10.20 1.84 -8.21
CA PHE A 357 9.48 1.12 -9.26
C PHE A 357 8.73 2.11 -10.12
N LYS A 358 9.10 2.18 -11.39
CA LYS A 358 8.56 3.14 -12.35
C LYS A 358 7.86 2.39 -13.46
N TRP A 359 6.58 2.69 -13.62
CA TRP A 359 5.82 2.13 -14.72
C TRP A 359 6.14 2.84 -16.03
N THR A 360 6.19 2.08 -17.11
CA THR A 360 6.48 2.58 -18.45
C THR A 360 5.51 2.01 -19.46
N HIS A 361 5.13 2.85 -20.41
CA HIS A 361 4.34 2.44 -21.57
C HIS A 361 4.77 3.24 -22.79
N PRO A 362 5.07 2.60 -23.95
CA PRO A 362 5.65 3.28 -25.10
C PRO A 362 4.89 4.54 -25.53
N GLY A 363 3.55 4.50 -25.51
CA GLY A 363 2.70 5.62 -25.95
C GLY A 363 2.20 6.55 -24.85
N ALA A 364 2.34 6.20 -23.57
CA ALA A 364 1.69 6.91 -22.47
C ALA A 364 2.67 7.47 -21.43
N ARG A 365 3.78 6.76 -21.19
CA ARG A 365 4.82 7.14 -20.26
C ARG A 365 6.13 6.44 -20.69
N PRO A 366 6.71 6.79 -21.85
CA PRO A 366 7.89 6.10 -22.38
C PRO A 366 9.02 6.16 -21.35
N PHE A 367 9.54 5.02 -20.92
CA PHE A 367 10.51 4.87 -19.82
C PHE A 367 10.12 5.60 -18.51
N GLY A 368 8.82 5.77 -18.29
CA GLY A 368 8.25 6.48 -17.15
C GLY A 368 8.44 8.01 -17.18
N PHE A 369 8.78 8.58 -18.34
CA PHE A 369 8.70 10.02 -18.56
C PHE A 369 7.24 10.47 -18.73
N ASP A 370 6.85 11.50 -18.00
CA ASP A 370 5.53 12.10 -18.14
C ASP A 370 5.45 12.87 -19.47
N ILE A 371 4.48 12.49 -20.30
CA ILE A 371 4.25 13.15 -21.58
C ILE A 371 2.93 13.91 -21.56
N ASN A 372 2.93 15.10 -22.15
CA ASN A 372 1.69 15.85 -22.35
C ASN A 372 0.75 15.08 -23.30
N LYS A 373 -0.53 14.98 -22.92
CA LYS A 373 -1.61 14.42 -23.76
C LYS A 373 -1.78 15.17 -25.08
N GLN A 374 -1.31 16.41 -25.16
CA GLN A 374 -1.22 17.24 -26.36
C GLN A 374 0.17 17.15 -27.02
N CYS A 375 0.21 17.21 -28.35
CA CYS A 375 1.45 17.46 -29.07
C CYS A 375 2.02 18.83 -28.66
N PRO A 376 3.31 18.96 -28.30
CA PRO A 376 3.84 20.23 -27.81
C PRO A 376 4.00 21.26 -28.94
N TYR A 377 3.95 20.81 -30.20
CA TYR A 377 4.12 21.65 -31.38
C TYR A 377 2.79 22.11 -31.99
N CYS A 378 1.80 21.21 -32.12
CA CYS A 378 0.51 21.54 -32.75
C CYS A 378 -0.69 21.50 -31.80
N GLN A 379 -0.47 21.21 -30.51
CA GLN A 379 -1.47 21.19 -29.43
C GLN A 379 -2.64 20.20 -29.59
N ARG A 380 -2.63 19.37 -30.63
CA ARG A 380 -3.67 18.35 -30.85
C ARG A 380 -3.54 17.20 -29.84
N LEU A 381 -4.70 16.74 -29.36
CA LEU A 381 -4.81 15.62 -28.41
C LEU A 381 -4.67 14.27 -29.11
N LYS A 382 -4.08 13.29 -28.43
CA LYS A 382 -4.03 11.87 -28.84
C LYS A 382 -3.46 11.62 -30.26
N THR A 383 -2.59 12.51 -30.74
CA THR A 383 -1.95 12.36 -32.06
C THR A 383 -0.61 11.63 -32.04
N ARG A 384 -0.06 11.30 -30.86
CA ARG A 384 1.28 10.71 -30.75
C ARG A 384 1.18 9.20 -30.94
N VAL A 385 1.96 8.67 -31.89
CA VAL A 385 2.08 7.23 -32.14
C VAL A 385 3.49 6.79 -31.73
N PRO A 386 3.62 5.77 -30.86
CA PRO A 386 4.92 5.27 -30.46
C PRO A 386 5.54 4.40 -31.56
N ARG A 387 6.86 4.53 -31.74
CA ARG A 387 7.71 3.64 -32.53
C ARG A 387 8.88 3.22 -31.64
N ILE A 388 9.09 1.91 -31.51
CA ILE A 388 10.25 1.35 -30.80
C ILE A 388 11.36 1.15 -31.83
N GLU A 389 12.48 1.82 -31.63
CA GLU A 389 13.65 1.77 -32.51
C GLU A 389 14.50 0.51 -32.27
N ALA A 390 15.46 0.25 -33.16
CA ALA A 390 16.32 -0.95 -33.07
C ALA A 390 17.23 -0.96 -31.84
N ASP A 391 17.61 0.21 -31.33
CA ASP A 391 18.38 0.39 -30.10
C ASP A 391 17.51 0.29 -28.82
N GLY A 392 16.20 0.06 -28.97
CA GLY A 392 15.23 -0.02 -27.89
C GLY A 392 14.66 1.33 -27.45
N SER A 393 15.15 2.45 -27.99
CA SER A 393 14.59 3.78 -27.70
C SER A 393 13.13 3.89 -28.19
N VAL A 394 12.38 4.82 -27.59
CA VAL A 394 10.97 5.04 -27.95
C VAL A 394 10.83 6.41 -28.59
N CYS A 395 10.50 6.43 -29.88
CA CYS A 395 10.16 7.63 -30.63
C CYS A 395 8.65 7.88 -30.64
N LEU A 396 8.21 9.05 -30.18
CA LEU A 396 6.82 9.50 -30.29
C LEU A 396 6.66 10.45 -31.47
N ARG A 397 5.96 10.01 -32.52
CA ARG A 397 5.66 10.84 -33.70
C ARG A 397 4.24 11.39 -33.66
N CYS A 398 4.09 12.70 -33.85
CA CYS A 398 2.75 13.29 -34.03
C CYS A 398 2.20 12.98 -35.44
N SER A 399 1.04 12.35 -35.51
CA SER A 399 0.35 12.02 -36.77
C SER A 399 -0.16 13.22 -37.59
N LYS A 400 -0.01 14.45 -37.07
CA LYS A 400 -0.47 15.68 -37.73
C LYS A 400 0.65 16.62 -38.16
N CYS A 401 1.58 16.96 -37.28
CA CYS A 401 2.72 17.83 -37.62
C CYS A 401 4.01 17.06 -37.91
N MET A 402 3.98 15.73 -37.82
CA MET A 402 5.11 14.83 -38.08
C MET A 402 6.35 15.02 -37.18
N LYS A 403 6.30 15.92 -36.19
CA LYS A 403 7.37 16.10 -35.22
C LYS A 403 7.53 14.86 -34.34
N GLU A 404 8.79 14.49 -34.12
CA GLU A 404 9.23 13.33 -33.36
C GLU A 404 9.91 13.79 -32.05
N VAL A 405 9.77 12.98 -31.00
CA VAL A 405 10.51 13.12 -29.74
C VAL A 405 10.95 11.74 -29.29
N THR A 406 12.24 11.54 -29.10
CA THR A 406 12.83 10.26 -28.69
C THR A 406 13.12 10.24 -27.20
N TYR A 407 12.82 9.12 -26.57
CA TYR A 407 13.10 8.85 -25.16
C TYR A 407 14.01 7.63 -25.08
N ASN A 408 15.00 7.69 -24.19
CA ASN A 408 15.93 6.60 -23.92
C ASN A 408 15.69 6.05 -22.52
N LEU A 409 16.05 4.78 -22.30
CA LEU A 409 16.08 4.19 -20.98
C LEU A 409 17.07 4.99 -20.11
N PRO A 410 16.65 5.57 -18.97
CA PRO A 410 17.56 6.34 -18.13
C PRO A 410 18.67 5.45 -17.57
N HIS A 411 19.87 6.02 -17.41
CA HIS A 411 21.01 5.29 -16.86
C HIS A 411 20.70 4.73 -15.46
N GLY A 412 21.15 3.51 -15.18
CA GLY A 412 20.94 2.82 -13.90
C GLY A 412 19.57 2.12 -13.75
N TRP A 413 18.62 2.34 -14.66
CA TRP A 413 17.32 1.67 -14.62
C TRP A 413 17.36 0.34 -15.35
N THR A 414 16.73 -0.68 -14.77
CA THR A 414 16.61 -2.01 -15.36
C THR A 414 15.15 -2.44 -15.47
N TRP A 415 14.87 -3.37 -16.37
CA TRP A 415 13.55 -3.98 -16.48
C TRP A 415 13.29 -4.90 -15.28
N LEU A 416 12.14 -4.76 -14.62
CA LEU A 416 11.78 -5.63 -13.50
C LEU A 416 11.47 -7.07 -13.97
N HIS A 417 10.92 -7.21 -15.18
CA HIS A 417 10.59 -8.49 -15.79
C HIS A 417 11.19 -8.60 -17.20
N SER A 418 10.52 -7.98 -18.17
CA SER A 418 10.94 -7.95 -19.57
C SER A 418 10.55 -6.61 -20.18
N ALA A 419 11.29 -6.18 -21.20
CA ALA A 419 10.90 -5.05 -22.02
C ALA A 419 9.54 -5.36 -22.72
N PRO A 420 8.69 -4.35 -22.94
CA PRO A 420 7.46 -4.54 -23.71
C PRO A 420 7.81 -4.96 -25.14
N PHE A 421 7.20 -6.05 -25.62
CA PHE A 421 7.42 -6.56 -26.97
C PHE A 421 6.49 -5.89 -27.99
N LYS A 422 6.87 -5.91 -29.27
CA LYS A 422 6.00 -5.46 -30.40
C LYS A 422 4.72 -6.30 -30.41
N GLY A 423 3.65 -5.77 -29.84
CA GLY A 423 2.34 -6.45 -29.71
C GLY A 423 1.65 -6.21 -28.38
N ASP A 424 2.41 -5.84 -27.34
CA ASP A 424 1.88 -5.55 -26.00
C ASP A 424 1.27 -4.15 -25.89
N GLN A 425 0.55 -3.69 -26.92
CA GLN A 425 0.09 -2.30 -27.01
C GLN A 425 -0.93 -1.89 -25.92
N GLY A 426 -1.39 -2.85 -25.11
CA GLY A 426 -2.31 -2.61 -24.02
C GLY A 426 -1.68 -2.63 -22.63
N GLN A 427 -0.56 -3.31 -22.42
CA GLN A 427 0.06 -3.44 -21.10
C GLN A 427 1.37 -2.64 -21.05
N GLY A 428 1.57 -1.92 -19.97
CA GLY A 428 2.86 -1.33 -19.66
C GLY A 428 3.77 -2.35 -18.96
N ALA A 429 5.00 -1.93 -18.73
CA ALA A 429 6.01 -2.69 -18.02
C ALA A 429 6.52 -1.88 -16.83
N TRP A 430 7.32 -2.52 -15.99
CA TRP A 430 7.93 -1.88 -14.82
C TRP A 430 9.45 -1.84 -14.97
N LEU A 431 9.99 -0.66 -14.68
CA LEU A 431 11.41 -0.42 -14.49
C LEU A 431 11.71 -0.35 -13.00
N VAL A 432 12.94 -0.67 -12.63
CA VAL A 432 13.42 -0.59 -11.27
C VAL A 432 14.77 0.12 -11.22
N HIS A 433 14.97 0.93 -10.20
CA HIS A 433 16.23 1.59 -9.86
C HIS A 433 16.45 1.48 -8.35
N THR A 434 17.65 1.11 -7.92
CA THR A 434 18.01 1.01 -6.50
C THR A 434 19.17 1.95 -6.21
N GLU A 435 18.95 2.88 -5.28
CA GLU A 435 19.96 3.77 -4.70
C GLU A 435 20.64 3.13 -3.50
#